data_AF-A0A0B0EH87-F1
#
_entry.id   AF-A0A0B0EH87-F1
#
_cell.length_a   1.000
_cell.length_b   1.000
_cell.length_c   1.000
_cell.angle_alpha   90.00
_cell.angle_beta   90.00
_cell.angle_gamma   90.00
#
_symmetry.space_group_name_H-M   'P 1'
#
loop_
_entity.id
_entity.type
_entity.pdbx_description
1 polymer ?
#
loop_
_entity_poly.entity_id
_entity_poly.type
_entity_poly.pdbx_seq_one_letter_code
_entity_poly.pdbx_strand_id
1 'polypeptide(L)'
;DADLNSGSITEEQAKARRADIGQEAEFYGSMDGASKFVSGDAIAGIIITIINIAGGIVIGTMMQGMKINEALSTYTLLTVGDGLVTQIPSLINAISAALLITKSTSKSSLGKDLSAQLLTVPKALGMAAGILFIFGLIPGMPKIPFFLMSALFAFLFNVTRKASASGMAVANSVKEITAENTTRQLGEPEDEFESLLQVDRMGIEVGYKLVPLVDPKKAGGVLSRINSLRKQLARDLGIIIPPIRLRDNLQLPSNGYSIKIKGQVVDKGELMPDCYLALGDEETDPIEGIKTTDPAYGLPGVWITESKKESAAAVGYTVIDPTSVLVTHLTEVIKTHAYEIITREDIQKLIDATKKDSPTLVNELTPAVLTLGVVQEVVKNLLREKISVTDFVTILETLIDHAPTTRDPEALTEFVRQRLCRALCGQYQSESNKLSTISFEPGLEQEIINSVHDMGNRSVLALEPNYAQRIIDAIVETVRNVSVTSNSAVLLTSSSLRSHIRKLTETAIPYLPVLSYKEIAPGVQIESLGIVSLTNEN
;
A
#
# COMPACT_ATOMS: atom_id res chain seq x y z
N ASP A 1 9.65 26.82 -6.92
CA ASP A 1 9.03 28.14 -6.64
C ASP A 1 8.43 28.21 -5.25
N ALA A 2 7.55 27.28 -4.85
CA ALA A 2 7.07 27.18 -3.47
C ALA A 2 8.22 27.06 -2.43
N ASP A 3 9.26 26.29 -2.76
CA ASP A 3 10.43 26.11 -1.87
C ASP A 3 11.29 27.38 -1.71
N LEU A 4 11.38 28.22 -2.76
CA LEU A 4 12.08 29.51 -2.71
C LEU A 4 11.23 30.53 -1.94
N ASN A 5 9.91 30.55 -2.17
CA ASN A 5 8.98 31.45 -1.49
C ASN A 5 8.81 31.12 0.00
N SER A 6 9.00 29.87 0.40
CA SER A 6 9.01 29.44 1.80
C SER A 6 10.36 29.64 2.50
N GLY A 7 11.38 30.12 1.78
CA GLY A 7 12.74 30.31 2.33
C GLY A 7 13.50 29.01 2.59
N SER A 8 12.98 27.87 2.13
CA SER A 8 13.57 26.55 2.35
C SER A 8 14.83 26.30 1.50
N ILE A 9 15.01 27.08 0.43
CA ILE A 9 16.19 27.05 -0.44
C ILE A 9 16.64 28.48 -0.79
N THR A 10 17.94 28.65 -1.03
CA THR A 10 18.48 29.94 -1.48
C THR A 10 18.20 30.21 -2.96
N GLU A 11 18.32 31.46 -3.39
CA GLU A 11 18.11 31.85 -4.79
C GLU A 11 19.09 31.13 -5.75
N GLU A 12 20.34 30.92 -5.31
CA GLU A 12 21.34 30.14 -6.06
C GLU A 12 20.93 28.66 -6.19
N GLN A 13 20.43 28.06 -5.10
CA GLN A 13 19.95 26.67 -5.11
C GLN A 13 18.70 26.51 -5.98
N ALA A 14 17.77 27.48 -5.93
CA ALA A 14 16.59 27.48 -6.79
C ALA A 14 16.97 27.61 -8.27
N LYS A 15 17.98 28.41 -8.59
CA LYS A 15 18.51 28.56 -9.95
C LYS A 15 19.17 27.27 -10.44
N ALA A 16 19.96 26.60 -9.60
CA ALA A 16 20.56 25.30 -9.91
C ALA A 16 19.47 24.24 -10.15
N ARG A 17 18.49 24.14 -9.24
CA ARG A 17 17.40 23.16 -9.35
C ARG A 17 16.49 23.38 -10.55
N ARG A 18 16.24 24.65 -10.93
CA ARG A 18 15.54 24.97 -12.20
C ARG A 18 16.35 24.55 -13.42
N ALA A 19 17.67 24.69 -13.38
CA ALA A 19 18.55 24.25 -14.46
C ALA A 19 18.60 22.72 -14.57
N ASP A 20 18.58 22.00 -13.44
CA ASP A 20 18.54 20.53 -13.42
C ASP A 20 17.19 20.01 -13.93
N ILE A 21 16.07 20.56 -13.45
CA ILE A 21 14.72 20.22 -13.94
C ILE A 21 14.57 20.58 -15.43
N GLY A 22 15.15 21.71 -15.87
CA GLY A 22 15.17 22.10 -17.28
C GLY A 22 15.93 21.09 -18.15
N GLN A 23 17.10 20.64 -17.70
CA GLN A 23 17.88 19.59 -18.37
C GLN A 23 17.12 18.26 -18.41
N GLU A 24 16.45 17.90 -17.33
CA GLU A 24 15.65 16.67 -17.25
C GLU A 24 14.45 16.72 -18.22
N ALA A 25 13.71 17.83 -18.23
CA ALA A 25 12.60 18.04 -19.15
C ALA A 25 13.04 18.07 -20.63
N GLU A 26 14.18 18.69 -20.94
CA GLU A 26 14.75 18.71 -22.29
C GLU A 26 15.28 17.33 -22.72
N PHE A 27 15.86 16.56 -21.79
CA PHE A 27 16.26 15.18 -22.01
C PHE A 27 15.06 14.28 -22.34
N TYR A 28 13.98 14.34 -21.55
CA TYR A 28 12.79 13.55 -21.82
C TYR A 28 12.03 14.03 -23.08
N GLY A 29 12.02 15.34 -23.35
CA GLY A 29 11.43 15.89 -24.58
C GLY A 29 12.20 15.48 -25.84
N SER A 30 13.53 15.50 -25.78
CA SER A 30 14.39 15.03 -26.88
C SER A 30 14.36 13.50 -27.04
N MET A 31 14.28 12.74 -25.95
CA MET A 31 14.10 11.28 -25.98
C MET A 31 12.76 10.86 -26.57
N ASP A 32 11.64 11.52 -26.22
CA ASP A 32 10.32 11.20 -26.79
C ASP A 32 10.29 11.48 -28.30
N GLY A 33 10.90 12.59 -28.72
CA GLY A 33 11.09 12.91 -30.14
C GLY A 33 11.94 11.86 -30.86
N ALA A 34 13.15 11.59 -30.37
CA ALA A 34 14.05 10.61 -30.98
C ALA A 34 13.46 9.20 -31.00
N SER A 35 12.76 8.78 -29.94
CA SER A 35 12.11 7.47 -29.84
C SER A 35 11.03 7.31 -30.91
N LYS A 36 10.19 8.34 -31.15
CA LYS A 36 9.16 8.34 -32.21
C LYS A 36 9.75 8.30 -33.62
N PHE A 37 10.85 9.00 -33.88
CA PHE A 37 11.53 8.94 -35.19
C PHE A 37 12.20 7.58 -35.44
N VAL A 38 12.91 7.03 -34.45
CA VAL A 38 13.62 5.75 -34.58
C VAL A 38 12.64 4.58 -34.70
N SER A 39 11.54 4.58 -33.94
CA SER A 39 10.50 3.55 -34.07
C SER A 39 9.75 3.64 -35.40
N GLY A 40 9.51 4.83 -35.93
CA GLY A 40 8.96 5.02 -37.28
C GLY A 40 9.85 4.47 -38.39
N ASP A 41 11.16 4.76 -38.36
CA ASP A 41 12.14 4.27 -39.35
C ASP A 41 12.30 2.75 -39.28
N ALA A 42 12.32 2.18 -38.07
CA ALA A 42 12.38 0.73 -37.87
C ALA A 42 11.15 0.00 -38.42
N ILE A 43 9.94 0.53 -38.18
CA ILE A 43 8.69 -0.05 -38.68
C ILE A 43 8.64 0.03 -40.22
N ALA A 44 8.99 1.18 -40.79
CA ALA A 44 9.05 1.35 -42.25
C ALA A 44 10.07 0.40 -42.90
N GLY A 45 11.26 0.27 -42.31
CA GLY A 45 12.30 -0.64 -42.80
C GLY A 45 11.87 -2.11 -42.80
N ILE A 46 11.15 -2.54 -41.75
CA ILE A 46 10.58 -3.91 -41.68
C ILE A 46 9.54 -4.11 -42.78
N ILE A 47 8.64 -3.15 -42.99
CA ILE A 47 7.61 -3.23 -44.04
C ILE A 47 8.25 -3.31 -45.43
N ILE A 48 9.21 -2.44 -45.73
CA ILE A 48 9.94 -2.43 -47.00
C ILE A 48 10.66 -3.77 -47.22
N THR A 49 11.29 -4.31 -46.18
CA THR A 49 11.97 -5.62 -46.24
C THR A 49 11.00 -6.74 -46.61
N ILE A 50 9.83 -6.78 -45.97
CA ILE A 50 8.80 -7.80 -46.25
C ILE A 50 8.29 -7.65 -47.69
N ILE A 51 8.02 -6.42 -48.14
CA ILE A 51 7.54 -6.16 -49.50
C ILE A 51 8.59 -6.55 -50.54
N ASN A 52 9.85 -6.21 -50.34
CA ASN A 52 10.92 -6.52 -51.29
C ASN A 52 11.19 -8.03 -51.38
N ILE A 53 11.14 -8.75 -50.26
CA ILE A 53 11.27 -10.21 -50.25
C ILE A 53 10.06 -10.85 -50.92
N ALA A 54 8.83 -10.51 -50.51
CA ALA A 54 7.62 -11.12 -51.06
C ALA A 54 7.41 -10.79 -52.54
N GLY A 55 7.54 -9.51 -52.91
CA GLY A 55 7.45 -9.04 -54.30
C GLY A 55 8.55 -9.62 -55.18
N GLY A 56 9.79 -9.69 -54.66
CA GLY A 56 10.92 -10.32 -55.35
C GLY A 56 10.67 -11.80 -55.65
N ILE A 57 10.13 -12.56 -54.68
CA ILE A 57 9.79 -13.97 -54.89
C ILE A 57 8.68 -14.12 -55.94
N VAL A 58 7.62 -13.31 -55.87
CA VAL A 58 6.50 -13.37 -56.83
C VAL A 58 6.98 -13.04 -58.24
N ILE A 59 7.72 -11.93 -58.42
CA ILE A 59 8.24 -11.53 -59.73
C ILE A 59 9.28 -12.54 -60.25
N GLY A 60 10.20 -12.99 -59.39
CA GLY A 60 11.24 -13.94 -59.75
C GLY A 60 10.68 -15.27 -60.23
N THR A 61 9.64 -15.78 -59.56
CA THR A 61 9.05 -17.08 -59.89
C THR A 61 8.00 -17.02 -60.99
N MET A 62 7.12 -16.02 -60.99
CA MET A 62 6.01 -15.92 -61.94
C MET A 62 6.38 -15.21 -63.25
N MET A 63 7.25 -14.19 -63.20
CA MET A 63 7.58 -13.39 -64.39
C MET A 63 8.93 -13.76 -64.99
N GLN A 64 9.93 -14.09 -64.16
CA GLN A 64 11.29 -14.42 -64.64
C GLN A 64 11.57 -15.94 -64.70
N GLY A 65 10.61 -16.79 -64.33
CA GLY A 65 10.71 -18.25 -64.44
C GLY A 65 11.77 -18.89 -63.53
N MET A 66 12.24 -18.17 -62.50
CA MET A 66 13.24 -18.68 -61.55
C MET A 66 12.61 -19.76 -60.66
N LYS A 67 13.43 -20.74 -60.24
CA LYS A 67 12.99 -21.68 -59.20
C LYS A 67 12.79 -20.93 -57.88
N ILE A 68 11.76 -21.30 -57.13
CA ILE A 68 11.40 -20.67 -55.84
C ILE A 68 12.61 -20.52 -54.91
N ASN A 69 13.44 -21.55 -54.80
CA ASN A 69 14.61 -21.53 -53.93
C ASN A 69 15.68 -20.52 -54.39
N GLU A 70 15.82 -20.34 -55.69
CA GLU A 70 16.76 -19.40 -56.30
C GLU A 70 16.27 -17.96 -56.12
N ALA A 71 14.98 -17.70 -56.38
CA ALA A 71 14.34 -16.41 -56.14
C ALA A 71 14.42 -16.00 -54.65
N LEU A 72 14.16 -16.94 -53.73
CA LEU A 72 14.31 -16.72 -52.29
C LEU A 72 15.74 -16.28 -51.94
N SER A 73 16.75 -17.00 -52.41
CA SER A 73 18.15 -16.68 -52.10
C SER A 73 18.57 -15.30 -52.63
N THR A 74 18.23 -14.99 -53.88
CA THR A 74 18.64 -13.75 -54.56
C THR A 74 17.95 -12.53 -53.96
N TYR A 75 16.62 -12.55 -53.86
CA TYR A 75 15.87 -11.39 -53.39
C TYR A 75 16.00 -11.18 -51.88
N THR A 76 16.21 -12.24 -51.08
CA THR A 76 16.52 -12.07 -49.65
C THR A 76 17.90 -11.44 -49.45
N LEU A 77 18.93 -11.89 -50.19
CA LEU A 77 20.27 -11.32 -50.10
C LEU A 77 20.30 -9.84 -50.51
N LEU A 78 19.64 -9.50 -51.62
CA LEU A 78 19.53 -8.13 -52.10
C LEU A 78 18.78 -7.23 -51.10
N THR A 79 17.70 -7.73 -50.49
CA THR A 79 16.91 -6.95 -49.53
C THR A 79 17.68 -6.72 -48.23
N VAL A 80 18.42 -7.71 -47.73
CA VAL A 80 19.31 -7.52 -46.56
C VAL A 80 20.41 -6.51 -46.87
N GLY A 81 20.97 -6.56 -48.09
CA GLY A 81 21.95 -5.58 -48.56
C GLY A 81 21.39 -4.14 -48.59
N ASP A 82 20.20 -3.95 -49.15
CA ASP A 82 19.50 -2.66 -49.18
C ASP A 82 19.19 -2.13 -47.76
N GLY A 83 18.74 -3.01 -46.86
CA GLY A 83 18.52 -2.67 -45.46
C GLY A 83 19.79 -2.20 -44.75
N LEU A 84 20.94 -2.82 -45.00
CA LEU A 84 22.22 -2.39 -44.44
C LEU A 84 22.70 -1.05 -45.02
N VAL A 85 22.51 -0.83 -46.32
CA VAL A 85 22.91 0.42 -47.02
C VAL A 85 22.05 1.61 -46.58
N THR A 86 20.78 1.39 -46.26
CA THR A 86 19.84 2.45 -45.84
C THR A 86 19.90 2.73 -44.34
N GLN A 87 19.98 1.70 -43.49
CA GLN A 87 19.92 1.89 -42.03
C GLN A 87 21.21 2.41 -41.41
N ILE A 88 22.38 2.00 -41.90
CA ILE A 88 23.66 2.43 -41.32
C ILE A 88 23.83 3.96 -41.41
N PRO A 89 23.61 4.61 -42.57
CA PRO A 89 23.67 6.07 -42.67
C PRO A 89 22.56 6.78 -41.86
N SER A 90 21.34 6.24 -41.86
CA SER A 90 20.21 6.78 -41.08
C SER A 90 20.57 6.86 -39.59
N LEU A 91 21.10 5.76 -39.05
CA LEU A 91 21.52 5.67 -37.65
C LEU A 91 22.64 6.68 -37.31
N ILE A 92 23.63 6.83 -38.20
CA ILE A 92 24.72 7.81 -38.02
C ILE A 92 24.16 9.24 -38.01
N ASN A 93 23.23 9.56 -38.90
CA ASN A 93 22.59 10.89 -38.95
C ASN A 93 21.74 11.15 -37.70
N ALA A 94 20.97 10.16 -37.24
CA ALA A 94 20.14 10.27 -36.04
C ALA A 94 20.99 10.47 -34.78
N ILE A 95 22.07 9.69 -34.61
CA ILE A 95 23.01 9.84 -33.49
C ILE A 95 23.71 11.20 -33.55
N SER A 96 24.11 11.65 -34.74
CA SER A 96 24.76 12.96 -34.92
C SER A 96 23.82 14.11 -34.58
N ALA A 97 22.56 14.04 -34.99
CA ALA A 97 21.53 15.02 -34.66
C ALA A 97 21.23 15.03 -33.14
N ALA A 98 21.10 13.85 -32.53
CA ALA A 98 20.90 13.72 -31.08
C ALA A 98 22.06 14.35 -30.30
N LEU A 99 23.32 14.03 -30.67
CA LEU A 99 24.51 14.60 -30.03
C LEU A 99 24.64 16.12 -30.25
N LEU A 100 24.17 16.64 -31.39
CA LEU A 100 24.11 18.09 -31.65
C LEU A 100 23.09 18.79 -30.77
N ILE A 101 21.94 18.16 -30.52
CA ILE A 101 20.87 18.71 -29.67
C ILE A 101 21.31 18.69 -28.20
N THR A 102 21.92 17.60 -27.71
CA THR A 102 22.41 17.51 -26.32
C THR A 102 23.56 18.49 -26.02
N LYS A 103 24.24 19.02 -27.03
CA LYS A 103 25.31 20.02 -26.88
C LYS A 103 24.79 21.40 -26.46
N SER A 104 23.51 21.76 -26.70
CA SER A 104 22.99 23.09 -26.34
C SER A 104 23.02 23.35 -24.82
N THR A 105 23.14 22.30 -24.01
CA THR A 105 22.93 22.33 -22.56
C THR A 105 24.20 22.13 -21.72
N SER A 106 25.30 21.58 -22.27
CA SER A 106 26.52 21.28 -21.48
C SER A 106 27.62 22.35 -21.62
N LYS A 107 28.26 22.71 -20.49
CA LYS A 107 29.41 23.65 -20.45
C LYS A 107 30.75 23.00 -20.86
N SER A 108 30.77 21.68 -21.03
CA SER A 108 31.95 20.85 -21.31
C SER A 108 32.05 20.51 -22.80
N SER A 109 33.23 20.12 -23.27
CA SER A 109 33.37 19.65 -24.65
C SER A 109 32.83 18.22 -24.78
N LEU A 110 32.01 17.98 -25.81
CA LEU A 110 31.37 16.69 -26.08
C LEU A 110 32.33 15.49 -26.02
N GLY A 111 33.57 15.66 -26.50
CA GLY A 111 34.58 14.60 -26.45
C GLY A 111 35.04 14.23 -25.04
N LYS A 112 35.07 15.19 -24.10
CA LYS A 112 35.40 14.93 -22.69
C LYS A 112 34.26 14.20 -21.98
N ASP A 113 33.02 14.62 -22.22
CA ASP A 113 31.86 14.01 -21.57
C ASP A 113 31.64 12.58 -22.10
N LEU A 114 31.74 12.40 -23.42
CA LEU A 114 31.59 11.08 -24.04
C LEU A 114 32.70 10.12 -23.61
N SER A 115 33.96 10.58 -23.54
CA SER A 115 35.06 9.73 -23.07
C SER A 115 34.95 9.40 -21.58
N ALA A 116 34.51 10.34 -20.74
CA ALA A 116 34.27 10.10 -19.32
C ALA A 116 33.12 9.09 -19.10
N GLN A 117 32.01 9.20 -19.85
CA GLN A 117 30.87 8.29 -19.74
C GLN A 117 31.17 6.89 -20.30
N LEU A 118 31.88 6.79 -21.41
CA LEU A 118 32.19 5.48 -22.02
C LEU A 118 33.17 4.67 -21.15
N LEU A 119 34.05 5.35 -20.40
CA LEU A 119 35.07 4.72 -19.55
C LEU A 119 34.62 4.47 -18.10
N THR A 120 33.46 4.99 -17.67
CA THR A 120 32.94 4.84 -16.30
C THR A 120 32.09 3.58 -16.08
N VAL A 121 31.65 2.91 -17.14
CA VAL A 121 30.85 1.67 -17.03
C VAL A 121 31.64 0.46 -17.59
N PRO A 122 32.59 -0.10 -16.82
CA PRO A 122 33.45 -1.18 -17.31
C PRO A 122 32.66 -2.43 -17.72
N LYS A 123 31.53 -2.73 -17.06
CA LYS A 123 30.68 -3.88 -17.43
C LYS A 123 30.16 -3.80 -18.88
N ALA A 124 29.81 -2.60 -19.36
CA ALA A 124 29.32 -2.42 -20.73
C ALA A 124 30.42 -2.70 -21.77
N LEU A 125 31.65 -2.23 -21.51
CA LEU A 125 32.82 -2.51 -22.36
C LEU A 125 33.16 -4.00 -22.42
N GLY A 126 33.07 -4.71 -21.29
CA GLY A 126 33.28 -6.15 -21.23
C GLY A 126 32.23 -6.95 -22.02
N MET A 127 30.95 -6.56 -21.92
CA MET A 127 29.88 -7.18 -22.70
C MET A 127 30.05 -6.94 -24.20
N ALA A 128 30.36 -5.71 -24.61
CA ALA A 128 30.63 -5.38 -26.00
C ALA A 128 31.80 -6.19 -26.59
N ALA A 129 32.89 -6.36 -25.82
CA ALA A 129 34.02 -7.21 -26.23
C ALA A 129 33.61 -8.66 -26.48
N GLY A 130 32.77 -9.23 -25.60
CA GLY A 130 32.26 -10.60 -25.72
C GLY A 130 31.35 -10.78 -26.94
N ILE A 131 30.43 -9.85 -27.18
CA ILE A 131 29.52 -9.91 -28.33
C ILE A 131 30.31 -9.80 -29.64
N LEU A 132 31.27 -8.86 -29.73
CA LEU A 132 32.12 -8.71 -30.92
C LEU A 132 32.98 -9.94 -31.19
N PHE A 133 33.44 -10.63 -30.14
CA PHE A 133 34.16 -11.89 -30.26
C PHE A 133 33.26 -12.99 -30.86
N ILE A 134 32.04 -13.12 -30.34
CA ILE A 134 31.06 -14.09 -30.84
C ILE A 134 30.73 -13.83 -32.31
N PHE A 135 30.54 -12.56 -32.71
CA PHE A 135 30.32 -12.21 -34.12
C PHE A 135 31.51 -12.54 -35.02
N GLY A 136 32.74 -12.42 -34.53
CA GLY A 136 33.94 -12.84 -35.25
C GLY A 136 34.02 -14.37 -35.49
N LEU A 137 33.32 -15.17 -34.69
CA LEU A 137 33.25 -16.63 -34.86
C LEU A 137 32.22 -17.06 -35.92
N ILE A 138 31.30 -16.18 -36.32
CA ILE A 138 30.27 -16.50 -37.30
C ILE A 138 30.90 -16.64 -38.70
N PRO A 139 30.70 -17.77 -39.41
CA PRO A 139 31.21 -17.97 -40.76
C PRO A 139 30.62 -16.92 -41.73
N GLY A 140 31.49 -16.27 -42.53
CA GLY A 140 31.08 -15.25 -43.50
C GLY A 140 31.29 -13.80 -43.05
N MET A 141 31.56 -13.55 -41.76
CA MET A 141 31.90 -12.21 -41.27
C MET A 141 33.41 -11.88 -41.41
N PRO A 142 33.79 -10.59 -41.61
CA PRO A 142 35.19 -10.17 -41.61
C PRO A 142 35.86 -10.41 -40.25
N LYS A 143 36.52 -11.56 -40.08
CA LYS A 143 37.08 -11.99 -38.80
C LYS A 143 38.05 -10.98 -38.19
N ILE A 144 38.93 -10.41 -39.02
CA ILE A 144 40.03 -9.53 -38.57
C ILE A 144 39.49 -8.26 -37.88
N PRO A 145 38.58 -7.46 -38.49
CA PRO A 145 37.97 -6.30 -37.81
C PRO A 145 37.29 -6.63 -36.48
N PHE A 146 36.50 -7.71 -36.42
CA PHE A 146 35.74 -8.06 -35.21
C PHE A 146 36.65 -8.51 -34.06
N PHE A 147 37.66 -9.34 -34.34
CA PHE A 147 38.62 -9.74 -33.31
C PHE A 147 39.49 -8.57 -32.84
N LEU A 148 39.87 -7.66 -33.73
CA LEU A 148 40.65 -6.47 -33.37
C LEU A 148 39.82 -5.52 -32.47
N MET A 149 38.56 -5.28 -32.83
CA MET A 149 37.66 -4.45 -32.03
C MET A 149 37.32 -5.11 -30.68
N SER A 150 37.08 -6.42 -30.66
CA SER A 150 36.89 -7.19 -29.42
C SER A 150 38.09 -7.08 -28.49
N ALA A 151 39.32 -7.22 -29.03
CA ALA A 151 40.54 -7.06 -28.26
C ALA A 151 40.71 -5.63 -27.71
N LEU A 152 40.37 -4.60 -28.49
CA LEU A 152 40.41 -3.21 -28.05
C LEU A 152 39.44 -2.96 -26.89
N PHE A 153 38.19 -3.42 -26.99
CA PHE A 153 37.20 -3.26 -25.93
C PHE A 153 37.55 -4.09 -24.68
N ALA A 154 38.13 -5.28 -24.84
CA ALA A 154 38.65 -6.07 -23.74
C ALA A 154 39.86 -5.40 -23.05
N PHE A 155 40.71 -4.70 -23.82
CA PHE A 155 41.81 -3.90 -23.28
C PHE A 155 41.28 -2.70 -22.48
N LEU A 156 40.34 -1.93 -23.04
CA LEU A 156 39.69 -0.81 -22.37
C LEU A 156 38.96 -1.24 -21.08
N PHE A 157 38.30 -2.40 -21.11
CA PHE A 157 37.70 -3.01 -19.92
C PHE A 157 38.75 -3.28 -18.83
N ASN A 158 39.89 -3.86 -19.19
CA ASN A 158 40.95 -4.13 -18.22
C ASN A 158 41.60 -2.86 -17.66
N VAL A 159 41.79 -1.82 -18.49
CA VAL A 159 42.36 -0.53 -18.05
C VAL A 159 41.41 0.21 -17.12
N THR A 160 40.12 0.31 -17.48
CA THR A 160 39.09 0.97 -16.65
C THR A 160 38.81 0.21 -15.35
N ARG A 161 38.84 -1.14 -15.40
CA ARG A 161 38.79 -1.98 -14.21
C ARG A 161 40.02 -1.80 -13.32
N LYS A 162 41.23 -1.66 -13.88
CA LYS A 162 42.46 -1.41 -13.11
C LYS A 162 42.50 -0.01 -12.51
N ALA A 163 42.01 1.02 -13.21
CA ALA A 163 41.86 2.37 -12.67
C ALA A 163 40.89 2.40 -11.47
N SER A 164 39.83 1.58 -11.51
CA SER A 164 38.93 1.35 -10.36
C SER A 164 39.56 0.47 -9.27
N ALA A 165 40.44 -0.46 -9.63
CA ALA A 165 41.13 -1.37 -8.71
C ALA A 165 42.36 -0.77 -7.99
N SER A 166 42.98 0.28 -8.52
CA SER A 166 44.01 1.05 -7.82
C SER A 166 43.45 1.86 -6.63
N GLY A 167 42.13 2.06 -6.54
CA GLY A 167 41.44 2.48 -5.32
C GLY A 167 41.12 1.34 -4.34
N MET A 168 41.24 0.07 -4.76
CA MET A 168 40.93 -1.12 -3.96
C MET A 168 42.18 -1.90 -3.48
N ALA A 169 43.39 -1.55 -3.93
CA ALA A 169 44.63 -2.21 -3.50
C ALA A 169 45.08 -1.84 -2.06
N VAL A 170 44.45 -0.84 -1.44
CA VAL A 170 44.60 -0.54 0.00
C VAL A 170 43.58 -1.33 0.87
N ALA A 171 42.54 -1.93 0.25
CA ALA A 171 41.42 -2.53 0.97
C ALA A 171 41.58 -4.03 1.30
N ASN A 172 42.60 -4.72 0.76
CA ASN A 172 42.75 -6.17 0.94
C ASN A 172 43.88 -6.60 1.90
N SER A 173 44.66 -5.68 2.46
CA SER A 173 45.67 -5.98 3.49
C SER A 173 45.21 -5.66 4.93
N VAL A 174 43.99 -5.14 5.12
CA VAL A 174 43.45 -4.74 6.44
C VAL A 174 42.43 -5.76 7.02
N LYS A 175 42.00 -6.76 6.25
CA LYS A 175 40.94 -7.71 6.66
C LYS A 175 41.33 -8.79 7.67
N GLU A 176 42.60 -8.91 8.08
CA GLU A 176 43.03 -9.98 9.01
C GLU A 176 43.64 -9.50 10.34
N ILE A 177 43.80 -8.20 10.61
CA ILE A 177 44.51 -7.76 11.84
C ILE A 177 43.70 -6.81 12.75
N THR A 178 42.56 -6.27 12.34
CA THR A 178 41.81 -5.29 13.18
C THR A 178 40.53 -5.87 13.80
N ALA A 179 40.68 -6.99 14.50
CA ALA A 179 39.65 -7.55 15.39
C ALA A 179 39.68 -6.95 16.81
N GLU A 180 40.63 -6.09 17.16
CA GLU A 180 40.68 -5.45 18.48
C GLU A 180 41.16 -3.99 18.39
N ASN A 181 40.36 -3.10 18.98
CA ASN A 181 40.66 -1.72 19.40
C ASN A 181 40.65 -0.59 18.34
N THR A 182 39.46 -0.01 18.21
CA THR A 182 39.15 1.44 18.27
C THR A 182 39.98 2.40 17.42
N THR A 183 39.38 2.95 16.36
CA THR A 183 38.91 4.36 16.33
C THR A 183 37.92 4.53 15.18
N ARG A 184 36.74 5.07 15.52
CA ARG A 184 35.61 5.37 14.64
C ARG A 184 36.00 6.32 13.50
N GLN A 185 35.72 5.94 12.26
CA GLN A 185 35.26 6.86 11.21
C GLN A 185 34.04 6.23 10.54
N LEU A 186 32.91 6.90 10.72
CA LEU A 186 31.59 6.55 10.23
C LEU A 186 31.53 6.82 8.72
N GLY A 187 31.32 5.75 7.97
CA GLY A 187 30.87 5.76 6.59
C GLY A 187 30.08 4.48 6.40
N GLU A 188 28.90 4.43 7.02
CA GLU A 188 27.95 3.34 6.81
C GLU A 188 27.53 3.34 5.33
N PRO A 189 27.41 2.17 4.68
CA PRO A 189 26.99 2.09 3.28
C PRO A 189 25.60 2.72 3.09
N GLU A 190 25.41 3.49 2.02
CA GLU A 190 24.14 4.18 1.68
C GLU A 190 22.92 3.24 1.70
N ASP A 191 23.10 1.94 1.40
CA ASP A 191 22.07 0.89 1.49
C ASP A 191 21.50 0.70 2.92
N GLU A 192 22.30 0.97 3.96
CA GLU A 192 21.87 0.87 5.35
C GLU A 192 20.93 2.04 5.72
N PHE A 193 21.17 3.22 5.15
CA PHE A 193 20.29 4.39 5.32
C PHE A 193 18.94 4.23 4.63
N GLU A 194 18.88 3.62 3.43
CA GLU A 194 17.59 3.34 2.77
C GLU A 194 16.71 2.39 3.59
N SER A 195 17.33 1.41 4.27
CA SER A 195 16.60 0.50 5.16
C SER A 195 16.08 1.20 6.42
N LEU A 196 16.77 2.23 6.91
CA LEU A 196 16.33 3.07 8.02
C LEU A 196 15.16 3.99 7.64
N LEU A 197 14.97 4.29 6.35
CA LEU A 197 13.83 5.07 5.85
C LEU A 197 12.54 4.23 5.72
N GLN A 198 12.64 2.90 5.72
CA GLN A 198 11.47 2.03 5.63
C GLN A 198 10.73 1.97 6.97
N VAL A 199 9.61 2.69 7.04
CA VAL A 199 8.72 2.65 8.20
C VAL A 199 7.89 1.38 8.16
N ASP A 200 8.04 0.54 9.19
CA ASP A 200 7.21 -0.64 9.37
C ASP A 200 5.74 -0.26 9.54
N ARG A 201 4.88 -0.83 8.70
CA ARG A 201 3.43 -0.58 8.72
C ARG A 201 2.79 -1.02 10.04
N MET A 202 3.24 -2.16 10.58
CA MET A 202 2.79 -2.74 11.84
C MET A 202 3.99 -3.31 12.60
N GLY A 203 4.09 -2.98 13.88
CA GLY A 203 5.13 -3.48 14.77
C GLY A 203 4.58 -3.80 16.16
N ILE A 204 5.23 -4.73 16.85
CA ILE A 204 4.99 -5.00 18.27
C ILE A 204 6.36 -4.98 18.94
N GLU A 205 6.48 -4.16 19.98
CA GLU A 205 7.65 -4.13 20.83
C GLU A 205 7.35 -4.80 22.17
N VAL A 206 8.25 -5.66 22.64
CA VAL A 206 8.06 -6.40 23.88
C VAL A 206 9.21 -6.18 24.85
N GLY A 207 8.87 -6.12 26.15
CA GLY A 207 9.85 -6.11 27.23
C GLY A 207 10.57 -7.45 27.39
N TYR A 208 11.71 -7.44 28.09
CA TYR A 208 12.61 -8.60 28.19
C TYR A 208 11.95 -9.89 28.71
N LYS A 209 11.00 -9.81 29.66
CA LYS A 209 10.33 -11.02 30.20
C LYS A 209 9.32 -11.63 29.21
N LEU A 210 8.89 -10.89 28.21
CA LEU A 210 7.95 -11.36 27.18
C LEU A 210 8.66 -11.97 25.96
N VAL A 211 9.98 -11.79 25.83
CA VAL A 211 10.78 -12.35 24.72
C VAL A 211 10.56 -13.86 24.53
N PRO A 212 10.48 -14.70 25.59
CA PRO A 212 10.20 -16.13 25.43
C PRO A 212 8.81 -16.47 24.87
N LEU A 213 7.84 -15.53 24.92
CA LEU A 213 6.51 -15.72 24.33
C LEU A 213 6.51 -15.48 22.82
N VAL A 214 7.44 -14.66 22.32
CA VAL A 214 7.55 -14.27 20.92
C VAL A 214 8.63 -15.05 20.14
N ASP A 215 9.30 -16.01 20.78
CA ASP A 215 10.33 -16.84 20.15
C ASP A 215 9.74 -17.71 18.99
N PRO A 216 10.25 -17.58 17.76
CA PRO A 216 9.81 -18.37 16.60
C PRO A 216 9.95 -19.88 16.77
N LYS A 217 10.84 -20.36 17.66
CA LYS A 217 11.09 -21.79 17.87
C LYS A 217 10.05 -22.45 18.77
N LYS A 218 9.25 -21.69 19.50
CA LYS A 218 8.24 -22.22 20.43
C LYS A 218 6.95 -22.57 19.69
N ALA A 219 6.64 -23.86 19.58
CA ALA A 219 5.37 -24.32 19.01
C ALA A 219 4.18 -23.74 19.82
N GLY A 220 3.23 -23.12 19.13
CA GLY A 220 2.07 -22.44 19.76
C GLY A 220 2.35 -21.01 20.26
N GLY A 221 3.55 -20.46 20.03
CA GLY A 221 3.92 -19.09 20.39
C GLY A 221 3.17 -18.02 19.59
N VAL A 222 3.38 -16.75 19.96
CA VAL A 222 2.70 -15.56 19.42
C VAL A 222 2.72 -15.52 17.89
N LEU A 223 3.85 -15.85 17.25
CA LEU A 223 4.01 -15.83 15.79
C LEU A 223 3.02 -16.74 15.03
N SER A 224 2.77 -17.95 15.54
CA SER A 224 1.84 -18.90 14.91
C SER A 224 0.38 -18.39 15.00
N ARG A 225 0.05 -17.75 16.12
CA ARG A 225 -1.26 -17.13 16.35
C ARG A 225 -1.43 -15.87 15.53
N ILE A 226 -0.39 -15.05 15.36
CA ILE A 226 -0.42 -13.88 14.46
C ILE A 226 -0.72 -14.31 13.02
N ASN A 227 -0.12 -15.38 12.52
CA ASN A 227 -0.41 -15.87 11.17
C ASN A 227 -1.86 -16.35 11.01
N SER A 228 -2.41 -16.99 12.06
CA SER A 228 -3.81 -17.41 12.09
C SER A 228 -4.75 -16.20 12.17
N LEU A 229 -4.41 -15.22 13.00
CA LEU A 229 -5.10 -13.94 13.11
C LEU A 229 -5.16 -13.21 11.77
N ARG A 230 -4.05 -13.12 11.03
CA ARG A 230 -4.03 -12.48 9.71
C ARG A 230 -4.98 -13.15 8.72
N LYS A 231 -5.08 -14.48 8.75
CA LYS A 231 -6.04 -15.23 7.92
C LYS A 231 -7.48 -14.99 8.36
N GLN A 232 -7.72 -14.92 9.67
CA GLN A 232 -9.03 -14.61 10.23
C GLN A 232 -9.46 -13.20 9.82
N LEU A 233 -8.64 -12.18 10.04
CA LEU A 233 -8.94 -10.80 9.65
C LEU A 233 -9.15 -10.64 8.14
N ALA A 234 -8.44 -11.41 7.31
CA ALA A 234 -8.71 -11.43 5.87
C ALA A 234 -10.11 -11.98 5.53
N ARG A 235 -10.63 -12.94 6.31
CA ARG A 235 -11.99 -13.45 6.15
C ARG A 235 -13.05 -12.56 6.77
N ASP A 236 -12.74 -11.91 7.89
CA ASP A 236 -13.71 -11.11 8.65
C ASP A 236 -13.85 -9.71 8.04
N LEU A 237 -12.73 -9.05 7.72
CA LEU A 237 -12.71 -7.69 7.19
C LEU A 237 -12.53 -7.62 5.68
N GLY A 238 -12.04 -8.67 5.02
CA GLY A 238 -11.78 -8.65 3.56
C GLY A 238 -10.49 -7.95 3.17
N ILE A 239 -9.56 -7.74 4.12
CA ILE A 239 -8.32 -6.99 3.88
C ILE A 239 -7.09 -7.82 4.23
N ILE A 240 -6.01 -7.65 3.47
CA ILE A 240 -4.75 -8.37 3.71
C ILE A 240 -3.89 -7.56 4.68
N ILE A 241 -3.82 -8.03 5.94
CA ILE A 241 -2.98 -7.40 6.96
C ILE A 241 -1.48 -7.60 6.61
N PRO A 242 -0.66 -6.53 6.63
CA PRO A 242 0.76 -6.63 6.36
C PRO A 242 1.48 -7.52 7.40
N PRO A 243 2.71 -7.97 7.12
CA PRO A 243 3.53 -8.64 8.12
C PRO A 243 3.70 -7.75 9.37
N ILE A 244 3.54 -8.33 10.55
CA ILE A 244 3.71 -7.66 11.84
C ILE A 244 5.13 -7.95 12.33
N ARG A 245 5.96 -6.92 12.47
CA ARG A 245 7.34 -7.08 12.96
C ARG A 245 7.36 -7.13 14.48
N LEU A 246 8.09 -8.08 15.04
CA LEU A 246 8.32 -8.19 16.48
C LEU A 246 9.73 -7.71 16.79
N ARG A 247 9.87 -6.80 17.75
CA ARG A 247 11.16 -6.30 18.24
C ARG A 247 11.18 -6.34 19.76
N ASP A 248 12.32 -6.66 20.36
CA ASP A 248 12.52 -6.44 21.78
C ASP A 248 12.87 -4.96 22.04
N ASN A 249 12.36 -4.41 23.14
CA ASN A 249 12.67 -3.05 23.55
C ASN A 249 12.98 -3.01 25.04
N LEU A 250 14.25 -2.79 25.37
CA LEU A 250 14.76 -2.72 26.74
C LEU A 250 14.30 -1.46 27.50
N GLN A 251 13.74 -0.46 26.81
CA GLN A 251 13.17 0.74 27.42
C GLN A 251 11.74 0.52 27.94
N LEU A 252 11.07 -0.57 27.50
CA LEU A 252 9.75 -0.92 28.02
C LEU A 252 9.85 -1.58 29.41
N PRO A 253 8.80 -1.48 30.24
CA PRO A 253 8.67 -2.27 31.44
C PRO A 253 8.88 -3.77 31.15
N SER A 254 9.41 -4.53 32.11
CA SER A 254 9.81 -5.93 31.88
C SER A 254 8.67 -6.79 31.32
N ASN A 255 7.45 -6.53 31.79
CA ASN A 255 6.20 -7.19 31.44
C ASN A 255 5.36 -6.41 30.42
N GLY A 256 5.86 -5.27 29.95
CA GLY A 256 5.14 -4.39 29.04
C GLY A 256 5.31 -4.78 27.58
N TYR A 257 4.32 -4.47 26.76
CA TYR A 257 4.41 -4.47 25.30
C TYR A 257 3.77 -3.21 24.74
N SER A 258 4.16 -2.86 23.51
CA SER A 258 3.53 -1.76 22.77
C SER A 258 3.24 -2.17 21.33
N ILE A 259 2.09 -1.75 20.81
CA ILE A 259 1.68 -1.97 19.43
C ILE A 259 1.93 -0.68 18.66
N LYS A 260 2.62 -0.79 17.53
CA LYS A 260 3.01 0.32 16.67
C LYS A 260 2.36 0.22 15.30
N ILE A 261 1.88 1.35 14.79
CA ILE A 261 1.41 1.51 13.42
C ILE A 261 2.21 2.64 12.78
N LYS A 262 2.82 2.37 11.62
CA LYS A 262 3.71 3.33 10.92
C LYS A 262 4.77 3.93 11.86
N GLY A 263 5.37 3.08 12.70
CA GLY A 263 6.42 3.47 13.67
C GLY A 263 5.93 4.19 14.94
N GLN A 264 4.66 4.61 15.01
CA GLN A 264 4.10 5.29 16.18
C GLN A 264 3.39 4.32 17.11
N VAL A 265 3.52 4.53 18.42
CA VAL A 265 2.82 3.71 19.41
C VAL A 265 1.34 4.10 19.41
N VAL A 266 0.49 3.13 19.13
CA VAL A 266 -0.97 3.28 19.12
C VAL A 266 -1.58 2.80 20.43
N ASP A 267 -1.09 1.67 20.95
CA ASP A 267 -1.56 1.12 22.21
C ASP A 267 -0.44 0.40 22.99
N LYS A 268 -0.66 0.20 24.29
CA LYS A 268 0.27 -0.45 25.22
C LYS A 268 -0.48 -1.35 26.19
N GLY A 269 0.18 -2.40 26.66
CA GLY A 269 -0.37 -3.24 27.71
C GLY A 269 0.72 -3.93 28.52
N GLU A 270 0.29 -4.62 29.58
CA GLU A 270 1.17 -5.44 30.41
C GLU A 270 0.67 -6.89 30.44
N LEU A 271 1.59 -7.83 30.42
CA LEU A 271 1.32 -9.27 30.47
C LEU A 271 2.12 -9.92 31.57
N MET A 272 1.53 -10.93 32.20
CA MET A 272 2.21 -11.77 33.18
C MET A 272 2.40 -13.18 32.58
N PRO A 273 3.60 -13.53 32.06
CA PRO A 273 3.83 -14.77 31.32
C PRO A 273 3.47 -16.06 32.07
N ASP A 274 3.62 -16.05 33.39
CA ASP A 274 3.42 -17.21 34.27
C ASP A 274 2.03 -17.21 34.95
N CYS A 275 1.13 -16.33 34.54
CA CYS A 275 -0.22 -16.19 35.08
C CYS A 275 -1.26 -16.33 33.96
N TYR A 276 -2.53 -16.39 34.34
CA TYR A 276 -3.69 -16.38 33.45
C TYR A 276 -4.60 -15.22 33.80
N LEU A 277 -5.24 -14.61 32.81
CA LEU A 277 -6.21 -13.54 33.01
C LEU A 277 -7.58 -14.18 33.22
N ALA A 278 -8.17 -13.98 34.39
CA ALA A 278 -9.55 -14.35 34.68
C ALA A 278 -10.46 -13.12 34.48
N LEU A 279 -11.43 -13.24 33.58
CA LEU A 279 -12.48 -12.25 33.33
C LEU A 279 -13.80 -12.79 33.89
N GLY A 280 -14.47 -11.99 34.70
CA GLY A 280 -15.75 -12.33 35.29
C GLY A 280 -16.66 -11.11 35.34
N ASP A 281 -17.95 -11.36 35.45
CA ASP A 281 -18.97 -10.33 35.57
C ASP A 281 -19.01 -9.77 37.01
N GLU A 282 -19.73 -8.66 37.23
CA GLU A 282 -19.82 -8.01 38.55
C GLU A 282 -20.45 -8.91 39.63
N GLU A 283 -21.22 -9.92 39.23
CA GLU A 283 -21.88 -10.88 40.13
C GLU A 283 -21.00 -12.05 40.57
N THR A 284 -19.78 -12.17 40.02
CA THR A 284 -18.89 -13.31 40.28
C THR A 284 -18.12 -13.14 41.58
N ASP A 285 -17.99 -14.22 42.37
CA ASP A 285 -17.28 -14.18 43.65
C ASP A 285 -15.80 -13.77 43.47
N PRO A 286 -15.30 -12.80 44.26
CA PRO A 286 -13.95 -12.26 44.06
C PRO A 286 -12.87 -13.30 44.32
N ILE A 287 -12.02 -13.53 43.32
CA ILE A 287 -10.87 -14.42 43.41
C ILE A 287 -9.62 -13.64 43.82
N GLU A 288 -8.80 -14.25 44.69
CA GLU A 288 -7.48 -13.72 45.04
C GLU A 288 -6.50 -13.75 43.86
N GLY A 289 -6.06 -12.57 43.42
CA GLY A 289 -4.99 -12.39 42.45
C GLY A 289 -4.66 -10.91 42.26
N ILE A 290 -3.91 -10.60 41.21
CA ILE A 290 -3.50 -9.22 40.91
C ILE A 290 -4.56 -8.59 40.02
N LYS A 291 -5.28 -7.60 40.53
CA LYS A 291 -6.30 -6.86 39.78
C LYS A 291 -5.68 -6.14 38.59
N THR A 292 -6.35 -6.21 37.45
CA THR A 292 -5.93 -5.60 36.19
C THR A 292 -7.16 -5.27 35.35
N THR A 293 -6.93 -4.75 34.15
CA THR A 293 -7.96 -4.47 33.16
C THR A 293 -7.56 -5.16 31.87
N ASP A 294 -8.51 -5.81 31.21
CA ASP A 294 -8.30 -6.39 29.89
C ASP A 294 -7.95 -5.28 28.88
N PRO A 295 -6.81 -5.38 28.18
CA PRO A 295 -6.39 -4.35 27.24
C PRO A 295 -7.25 -4.27 25.97
N ALA A 296 -8.04 -5.31 25.63
CA ALA A 296 -8.83 -5.30 24.40
C ALA A 296 -10.19 -4.60 24.58
N TYR A 297 -10.88 -4.88 25.69
CA TYR A 297 -12.25 -4.42 25.95
C TYR A 297 -12.39 -3.51 27.17
N GLY A 298 -11.32 -3.30 27.94
CA GLY A 298 -11.37 -2.48 29.15
C GLY A 298 -12.11 -3.13 30.32
N LEU A 299 -12.35 -4.44 30.26
CA LEU A 299 -13.10 -5.17 31.27
C LEU A 299 -12.25 -5.41 32.53
N PRO A 300 -12.83 -5.35 33.74
CA PRO A 300 -12.10 -5.68 34.96
C PRO A 300 -11.69 -7.16 34.95
N GLY A 301 -10.44 -7.43 35.30
CA GLY A 301 -9.88 -8.78 35.31
C GLY A 301 -8.91 -9.00 36.45
N VAL A 302 -8.54 -10.27 36.68
CA VAL A 302 -7.59 -10.64 37.72
C VAL A 302 -6.56 -11.62 37.16
N TRP A 303 -5.27 -11.32 37.33
CA TRP A 303 -4.21 -12.28 37.06
C TRP A 303 -4.14 -13.33 38.16
N ILE A 304 -4.31 -14.59 37.77
CA ILE A 304 -4.30 -15.76 38.64
C ILE A 304 -3.16 -16.72 38.27
N THR A 305 -2.64 -17.46 39.24
CA THR A 305 -1.65 -18.51 39.00
C THR A 305 -2.30 -19.75 38.38
N GLU A 306 -1.49 -20.60 37.73
CA GLU A 306 -1.97 -21.84 37.11
C GLU A 306 -2.76 -22.75 38.08
N SER A 307 -2.34 -22.82 39.34
CA SER A 307 -3.04 -23.58 40.39
C SER A 307 -4.47 -23.14 40.66
N LYS A 308 -4.82 -21.89 40.36
CA LYS A 308 -6.16 -21.32 40.59
C LYS A 308 -7.06 -21.39 39.35
N LYS A 309 -6.56 -21.91 38.22
CA LYS A 309 -7.28 -21.97 36.94
C LYS A 309 -8.61 -22.74 37.02
N GLU A 310 -8.58 -23.96 37.59
CA GLU A 310 -9.78 -24.80 37.70
C GLU A 310 -10.80 -24.21 38.67
N SER A 311 -10.33 -23.63 39.79
CA SER A 311 -11.18 -22.94 40.76
C SER A 311 -11.88 -21.73 40.13
N ALA A 312 -11.14 -20.91 39.38
CA ALA A 312 -11.70 -19.75 38.70
C ALA A 312 -12.74 -20.12 37.64
N ALA A 313 -12.46 -21.14 36.84
CA ALA A 313 -13.42 -21.65 35.85
C ALA A 313 -14.68 -22.23 36.51
N ALA A 314 -14.55 -22.88 37.67
CA ALA A 314 -15.69 -23.43 38.43
C ALA A 314 -16.60 -22.35 39.00
N VAL A 315 -16.04 -21.17 39.31
CA VAL A 315 -16.77 -19.99 39.83
C VAL A 315 -17.40 -19.15 38.69
N GLY A 316 -17.15 -19.51 37.42
CA GLY A 316 -17.75 -18.86 36.26
C GLY A 316 -16.83 -17.86 35.54
N TYR A 317 -15.57 -17.73 35.95
CA TYR A 317 -14.61 -16.87 35.24
C TYR A 317 -14.15 -17.50 33.93
N THR A 318 -14.02 -16.67 32.89
CA THR A 318 -13.34 -17.04 31.65
C THR A 318 -11.83 -16.87 31.84
N VAL A 319 -11.09 -17.98 31.81
CA VAL A 319 -9.63 -17.98 32.01
C VAL A 319 -8.89 -17.99 30.69
N ILE A 320 -8.05 -16.97 30.47
CA ILE A 320 -7.36 -16.70 29.20
C ILE A 320 -5.84 -16.69 29.43
N ASP A 321 -5.08 -17.33 28.54
CA ASP A 321 -3.62 -17.32 28.60
C ASP A 321 -3.01 -15.98 28.11
N PRO A 322 -1.82 -15.57 28.59
CA PRO A 322 -1.21 -14.28 28.23
C PRO A 322 -1.00 -14.08 26.73
N THR A 323 -0.74 -15.18 26.00
CA THR A 323 -0.54 -15.13 24.55
C THR A 323 -1.86 -14.79 23.85
N SER A 324 -2.96 -15.40 24.29
CA SER A 324 -4.30 -15.07 23.80
C SER A 324 -4.71 -13.64 24.15
N VAL A 325 -4.38 -13.14 25.34
CA VAL A 325 -4.63 -11.72 25.71
C VAL A 325 -3.95 -10.76 24.72
N LEU A 326 -2.66 -10.99 24.42
CA LEU A 326 -1.92 -10.18 23.44
C LEU A 326 -2.56 -10.24 22.04
N VAL A 327 -2.96 -11.43 21.59
CA VAL A 327 -3.54 -11.63 20.27
C VAL A 327 -4.93 -10.98 20.17
N THR A 328 -5.77 -11.08 21.21
CA THR A 328 -7.09 -10.43 21.27
C THR A 328 -6.93 -8.91 21.23
N HIS A 329 -6.02 -8.36 22.04
CA HIS A 329 -5.74 -6.92 22.01
C HIS A 329 -5.24 -6.46 20.64
N LEU A 330 -4.27 -7.18 20.05
CA LEU A 330 -3.80 -6.91 18.70
C LEU A 330 -4.92 -6.97 17.66
N THR A 331 -5.87 -7.89 17.81
CA THR A 331 -7.03 -8.02 16.91
C THR A 331 -7.89 -6.76 16.93
N GLU A 332 -8.23 -6.27 18.12
CA GLU A 332 -9.07 -5.08 18.28
C GLU A 332 -8.36 -3.80 17.85
N VAL A 333 -7.05 -3.68 18.11
CA VAL A 333 -6.23 -2.57 17.59
C VAL A 333 -6.20 -2.59 16.06
N ILE A 334 -5.99 -3.76 15.43
CA ILE A 334 -5.98 -3.86 13.97
C ILE A 334 -7.36 -3.51 13.38
N LYS A 335 -8.46 -4.00 13.96
CA LYS A 335 -9.82 -3.67 13.50
C LYS A 335 -10.09 -2.17 13.60
N THR A 336 -9.71 -1.55 14.71
CA THR A 336 -9.94 -0.12 14.96
C THR A 336 -9.11 0.75 14.02
N HIS A 337 -7.86 0.37 13.74
CA HIS A 337 -6.95 1.13 12.88
C HIS A 337 -6.83 0.57 11.45
N ALA A 338 -7.74 -0.30 11.01
CA ALA A 338 -7.68 -0.94 9.70
C ALA A 338 -7.60 0.09 8.54
N TYR A 339 -8.33 1.21 8.68
CA TYR A 339 -8.34 2.31 7.72
C TYR A 339 -6.99 3.05 7.62
N GLU A 340 -6.15 3.00 8.65
CA GLU A 340 -4.81 3.62 8.66
C GLU A 340 -3.76 2.67 8.09
N ILE A 341 -3.97 1.37 8.27
CA ILE A 341 -3.05 0.32 7.85
C ILE A 341 -3.06 0.18 6.33
N ILE A 342 -4.22 0.28 5.67
CA ILE A 342 -4.37 0.07 4.21
C ILE A 342 -3.61 1.10 3.37
N THR A 343 -2.94 0.60 2.33
CA THR A 343 -2.28 1.41 1.29
C THR A 343 -2.94 1.23 -0.08
N ARG A 344 -2.55 2.08 -1.04
CA ARG A 344 -2.97 1.95 -2.44
C ARG A 344 -2.58 0.60 -3.04
N GLU A 345 -1.43 0.07 -2.67
CA GLU A 345 -0.97 -1.24 -3.14
C GLU A 345 -1.87 -2.37 -2.65
N ASP A 346 -2.38 -2.29 -1.42
CA ASP A 346 -3.29 -3.32 -0.91
C ASP A 346 -4.62 -3.30 -1.65
N ILE A 347 -5.15 -2.11 -1.95
CA ILE A 347 -6.36 -1.97 -2.77
C ILE A 347 -6.12 -2.51 -4.18
N GLN A 348 -4.97 -2.22 -4.80
CA GLN A 348 -4.62 -2.80 -6.10
C GLN A 348 -4.58 -4.34 -6.03
N LYS A 349 -3.99 -4.92 -4.97
CA LYS A 349 -4.00 -6.38 -4.77
C LYS A 349 -5.41 -6.95 -4.61
N LEU A 350 -6.33 -6.23 -3.94
CA LEU A 350 -7.73 -6.64 -3.82
C LEU A 350 -8.45 -6.58 -5.18
N ILE A 351 -8.21 -5.53 -5.97
CA ILE A 351 -8.74 -5.39 -7.34
C ILE A 351 -8.19 -6.52 -8.23
N ASP A 352 -6.89 -6.80 -8.16
CA ASP A 352 -6.25 -7.86 -8.96
C ASP A 352 -6.74 -9.26 -8.56
N ALA A 353 -7.02 -9.49 -7.27
CA ALA A 353 -7.64 -10.72 -6.80
C ALA A 353 -9.05 -10.87 -7.38
N THR A 354 -9.86 -9.81 -7.30
CA THR A 354 -11.23 -9.78 -7.83
C THR A 354 -11.28 -9.91 -9.35
N LYS A 355 -10.27 -9.38 -10.05
CA LYS A 355 -10.13 -9.47 -11.51
C LYS A 355 -10.01 -10.92 -12.01
N LYS A 356 -9.51 -11.83 -11.17
CA LYS A 356 -9.41 -13.27 -11.53
C LYS A 356 -10.79 -13.90 -11.70
N ASP A 357 -11.75 -13.50 -10.88
CA ASP A 357 -13.10 -14.07 -10.86
C ASP A 357 -14.10 -13.20 -11.66
N SER A 358 -13.91 -11.88 -11.69
CA SER A 358 -14.80 -10.89 -12.34
C SER A 358 -14.02 -9.85 -13.17
N PRO A 359 -13.38 -10.25 -14.28
CA PRO A 359 -12.52 -9.35 -15.07
C PRO A 359 -13.29 -8.22 -15.78
N THR A 360 -14.53 -8.47 -16.18
CA THR A 360 -15.39 -7.48 -16.85
C THR A 360 -15.66 -6.27 -15.95
N LEU A 361 -16.06 -6.53 -14.70
CA LEU A 361 -16.33 -5.52 -13.68
C LEU A 361 -15.10 -4.63 -13.40
N VAL A 362 -13.93 -5.25 -13.23
CA VAL A 362 -12.70 -4.49 -12.91
C VAL A 362 -12.25 -3.62 -14.07
N ASN A 363 -12.34 -4.12 -15.31
CA ASN A 363 -11.95 -3.35 -16.50
C ASN A 363 -12.90 -2.17 -16.76
N GLU A 364 -14.15 -2.25 -16.32
CA GLU A 364 -15.12 -1.15 -16.37
C GLU A 364 -14.81 -0.07 -15.32
N LEU A 365 -14.43 -0.46 -14.09
CA LEU A 365 -14.15 0.48 -13.00
C LEU A 365 -12.92 1.37 -13.25
N THR A 366 -11.75 0.76 -13.48
CA THR A 366 -10.45 1.46 -13.45
C THR A 366 -9.65 1.18 -14.72
N PRO A 367 -9.12 2.20 -15.44
CA PRO A 367 -9.14 3.63 -15.12
C PRO A 367 -10.35 4.39 -15.69
N ALA A 368 -11.34 3.71 -16.26
CA ALA A 368 -12.37 4.35 -17.08
C ALA A 368 -13.36 5.21 -16.29
N VAL A 369 -13.75 4.80 -15.07
CA VAL A 369 -14.85 5.42 -14.33
C VAL A 369 -14.34 6.13 -13.06
N LEU A 370 -13.53 5.45 -12.25
CA LEU A 370 -12.96 6.00 -11.01
C LEU A 370 -11.45 5.80 -10.95
N THR A 371 -10.79 6.67 -10.17
CA THR A 371 -9.37 6.49 -9.84
C THR A 371 -9.22 5.53 -8.67
N LEU A 372 -8.08 4.83 -8.60
CA LEU A 372 -7.74 3.96 -7.46
C LEU A 372 -7.81 4.69 -6.10
N GLY A 373 -7.52 6.00 -6.10
CA GLY A 373 -7.60 6.82 -4.89
C GLY A 373 -9.02 6.97 -4.33
N VAL A 374 -10.03 7.07 -5.19
CA VAL A 374 -11.44 7.12 -4.75
C VAL A 374 -11.87 5.80 -4.16
N VAL A 375 -11.52 4.68 -4.82
CA VAL A 375 -11.81 3.33 -4.31
C VAL A 375 -11.15 3.11 -2.95
N GLN A 376 -9.89 3.53 -2.79
CA GLN A 376 -9.18 3.45 -1.52
C GLN A 376 -9.91 4.23 -0.42
N GLU A 377 -10.37 5.46 -0.70
CA GLU A 377 -11.01 6.28 0.32
C GLU A 377 -12.37 5.72 0.75
N VAL A 378 -13.15 5.17 -0.19
CA VAL A 378 -14.40 4.45 0.15
C VAL A 378 -14.12 3.24 1.05
N VAL A 379 -13.13 2.40 0.69
CA VAL A 379 -12.74 1.24 1.53
C VAL A 379 -12.27 1.69 2.91
N LYS A 380 -11.49 2.78 3.00
CA LYS A 380 -11.06 3.33 4.29
C LYS A 380 -12.24 3.79 5.13
N ASN A 381 -13.23 4.45 4.53
CA ASN A 381 -14.43 4.89 5.25
C ASN A 381 -15.24 3.71 5.80
N LEU A 382 -15.42 2.65 5.01
CA LEU A 382 -16.07 1.42 5.46
C LEU A 382 -15.33 0.79 6.65
N LEU A 383 -14.00 0.66 6.55
CA LEU A 383 -13.18 0.07 7.60
C LEU A 383 -13.10 0.92 8.86
N ARG A 384 -13.18 2.24 8.74
CA ARG A 384 -13.24 3.19 9.87
C ARG A 384 -14.49 2.96 10.73
N GLU A 385 -15.56 2.50 10.11
CA GLU A 385 -16.81 2.11 10.78
C GLU A 385 -16.86 0.59 11.07
N LYS A 386 -15.71 -0.11 10.98
CA LYS A 386 -15.56 -1.55 11.21
C LYS A 386 -16.46 -2.41 10.30
N ILE A 387 -16.78 -1.92 9.11
CA ILE A 387 -17.56 -2.66 8.10
C ILE A 387 -16.64 -3.56 7.28
N SER A 388 -17.06 -4.81 7.11
CA SER A 388 -16.36 -5.77 6.27
C SER A 388 -16.38 -5.37 4.80
N VAL A 389 -15.24 -5.49 4.12
CA VAL A 389 -15.10 -5.32 2.67
C VAL A 389 -14.87 -6.65 1.94
N THR A 390 -15.32 -7.74 2.55
CA THR A 390 -15.26 -9.10 1.98
C THR A 390 -16.05 -9.23 0.68
N ASP A 391 -17.26 -8.67 0.64
CA ASP A 391 -18.08 -8.56 -0.57
C ASP A 391 -17.61 -7.39 -1.45
N PHE A 392 -16.37 -7.50 -1.93
CA PHE A 392 -15.75 -6.46 -2.73
C PHE A 392 -16.42 -6.30 -4.10
N VAL A 393 -17.06 -7.36 -4.62
CA VAL A 393 -17.81 -7.32 -5.89
C VAL A 393 -18.98 -6.35 -5.77
N THR A 394 -19.84 -6.49 -4.75
CA THR A 394 -20.96 -5.57 -4.52
C THR A 394 -20.46 -4.14 -4.32
N ILE A 395 -19.33 -3.95 -3.65
CA ILE A 395 -18.71 -2.62 -3.49
C ILE A 395 -18.37 -2.04 -4.87
N LEU A 396 -17.66 -2.77 -5.73
CA LEU A 396 -17.26 -2.27 -7.05
C LEU A 396 -18.45 -2.02 -7.98
N GLU A 397 -19.46 -2.89 -8.00
CA GLU A 397 -20.69 -2.69 -8.78
C GLU A 397 -21.39 -1.40 -8.37
N THR A 398 -21.57 -1.18 -7.07
CA THR A 398 -22.21 0.02 -6.54
C THR A 398 -21.43 1.29 -6.90
N LEU A 399 -20.10 1.21 -6.88
CA LEU A 399 -19.25 2.33 -7.29
C LEU A 399 -19.41 2.65 -8.78
N ILE A 400 -19.50 1.64 -9.65
CA ILE A 400 -19.72 1.85 -11.09
C ILE A 400 -21.09 2.47 -11.36
N ASP A 401 -22.15 1.94 -10.73
CA ASP A 401 -23.52 2.41 -10.91
C ASP A 401 -23.70 3.89 -10.52
N HIS A 402 -23.04 4.32 -9.45
CA HIS A 402 -23.22 5.67 -8.88
C HIS A 402 -22.13 6.68 -9.26
N ALA A 403 -21.00 6.23 -9.83
CA ALA A 403 -19.92 7.12 -10.27
C ALA A 403 -20.30 8.17 -11.34
N PRO A 404 -21.27 7.92 -12.25
CA PRO A 404 -21.77 8.96 -13.16
C PRO A 404 -22.50 10.09 -12.43
N THR A 405 -23.12 9.81 -11.27
CA THR A 405 -23.87 10.79 -10.49
C THR A 405 -22.98 11.59 -9.55
N THR A 406 -22.07 10.92 -8.85
CA THR A 406 -21.15 11.57 -7.90
C THR A 406 -19.79 10.89 -7.88
N ARG A 407 -18.74 11.68 -7.66
CA ARG A 407 -17.37 11.21 -7.44
C ARG A 407 -16.89 11.48 -6.02
N ASP A 408 -17.76 11.99 -5.16
CA ASP A 408 -17.45 12.24 -3.75
C ASP A 408 -17.35 10.90 -3.00
N PRO A 409 -16.18 10.57 -2.38
CA PRO A 409 -16.02 9.33 -1.64
C PRO A 409 -17.00 9.17 -0.48
N GLU A 410 -17.40 10.27 0.19
CA GLU A 410 -18.35 10.18 1.31
C GLU A 410 -19.73 9.75 0.82
N ALA A 411 -20.27 10.42 -0.20
CA ALA A 411 -21.54 10.02 -0.82
C ALA A 411 -21.51 8.59 -1.39
N LEU A 412 -20.41 8.21 -2.07
CA LEU A 412 -20.24 6.85 -2.59
C LEU A 412 -20.22 5.80 -1.46
N THR A 413 -19.62 6.13 -0.31
CA THR A 413 -19.62 5.25 0.86
C THR A 413 -21.05 4.98 1.35
N GLU A 414 -21.93 5.98 1.40
CA GLU A 414 -23.32 5.79 1.80
C GLU A 414 -24.09 4.86 0.86
N PHE A 415 -23.89 4.98 -0.46
CA PHE A 415 -24.52 4.08 -1.43
C PHE A 415 -24.03 2.63 -1.26
N VAL A 416 -22.72 2.44 -1.07
CA VAL A 416 -22.13 1.13 -0.82
C VAL A 416 -22.70 0.51 0.47
N ARG A 417 -22.81 1.28 1.55
CA ARG A 417 -23.39 0.81 2.81
C ARG A 417 -24.84 0.36 2.66
N GLN A 418 -25.66 1.08 1.91
CA GLN A 418 -27.04 0.68 1.62
C GLN A 418 -27.10 -0.67 0.90
N ARG A 419 -26.18 -0.92 -0.04
CA ARG A 419 -26.07 -2.21 -0.74
C ARG A 419 -25.56 -3.34 0.16
N LEU A 420 -24.72 -3.02 1.14
CA LEU A 420 -24.22 -3.95 2.16
C LEU A 420 -25.17 -4.13 3.37
N CYS A 421 -26.44 -3.71 3.27
CA CYS A 421 -27.43 -3.75 4.36
C CYS A 421 -27.51 -5.10 5.11
N ARG A 422 -27.41 -6.24 4.41
CA ARG A 422 -27.45 -7.57 5.02
C ARG A 422 -26.23 -7.84 5.90
N ALA A 423 -25.04 -7.47 5.43
CA ALA A 423 -23.79 -7.64 6.19
C ALA A 423 -23.79 -6.74 7.43
N LEU A 424 -24.25 -5.49 7.28
CA LEU A 424 -24.38 -4.53 8.38
C LEU A 424 -25.38 -5.01 9.44
N CYS A 425 -26.57 -5.43 9.02
CA CYS A 425 -27.58 -5.93 9.96
C CYS A 425 -27.10 -7.20 10.67
N GLY A 426 -26.48 -8.15 9.95
CA GLY A 426 -25.98 -9.39 10.52
C GLY A 426 -24.91 -9.21 11.60
N GLN A 427 -24.18 -8.10 11.58
CA GLN A 427 -23.16 -7.78 12.61
C GLN A 427 -23.78 -7.39 13.96
N TYR A 428 -25.01 -6.85 13.97
CA TYR A 428 -25.65 -6.29 15.16
C TYR A 428 -26.98 -6.95 15.53
N GLN A 429 -27.42 -7.95 14.76
CA GLN A 429 -28.62 -8.72 15.06
C GLN A 429 -28.40 -9.63 16.27
N SER A 430 -29.41 -9.67 17.15
CA SER A 430 -29.50 -10.69 18.19
C SER A 430 -29.83 -12.07 17.59
N GLU A 431 -29.65 -13.14 18.37
CA GLU A 431 -30.04 -14.50 18.00
C GLU A 431 -31.53 -14.63 17.59
N SER A 432 -32.37 -13.69 18.04
CA SER A 432 -33.79 -13.60 17.71
C SER A 432 -34.10 -12.87 16.40
N ASN A 433 -33.08 -12.52 15.60
CA ASN A 433 -33.18 -11.75 14.35
C ASN A 433 -33.82 -10.35 14.54
N LYS A 434 -33.72 -9.80 15.75
CA LYS A 434 -34.10 -8.43 16.08
C LYS A 434 -32.88 -7.55 16.16
N LEU A 435 -33.02 -6.32 15.65
CA LEU A 435 -32.04 -5.26 15.77
C LEU A 435 -32.47 -4.29 16.87
N SER A 436 -31.69 -4.22 17.93
CA SER A 436 -31.86 -3.30 19.05
C SER A 436 -31.43 -1.89 18.64
N THR A 437 -32.36 -0.94 18.61
CA THR A 437 -32.10 0.42 18.11
C THR A 437 -32.42 1.50 19.11
N ILE A 438 -31.60 2.56 19.09
CA ILE A 438 -31.85 3.86 19.69
C ILE A 438 -32.15 4.82 18.54
N SER A 439 -33.15 5.68 18.65
CA SER A 439 -33.49 6.66 17.60
C SER A 439 -33.56 8.07 18.18
N PHE A 440 -33.49 9.09 17.32
CA PHE A 440 -33.76 10.47 17.74
C PHE A 440 -35.26 10.72 17.88
N GLU A 441 -35.62 11.67 18.75
CA GLU A 441 -36.95 12.28 18.71
C GLU A 441 -37.15 13.01 17.37
N PRO A 442 -38.30 12.89 16.69
CA PRO A 442 -38.51 13.47 15.35
C PRO A 442 -38.25 14.99 15.27
N GLY A 443 -38.56 15.74 16.34
CA GLY A 443 -38.29 17.18 16.39
C GLY A 443 -36.80 17.48 16.39
N LEU A 444 -36.04 16.79 17.25
CA LEU A 444 -34.59 16.90 17.33
C LEU A 444 -33.92 16.46 16.02
N GLU A 445 -34.37 15.36 15.42
CA GLU A 445 -33.83 14.89 14.14
C GLU A 445 -34.00 15.95 13.04
N GLN A 446 -35.17 16.59 12.98
CA GLN A 446 -35.44 17.63 11.99
C GLN A 446 -34.61 18.90 12.23
N GLU A 447 -34.39 19.28 13.49
CA GLU A 447 -33.50 20.39 13.86
C GLU A 447 -32.08 20.14 13.35
N ILE A 448 -31.53 18.95 13.61
CA ILE A 448 -30.19 18.57 13.16
C ILE A 448 -30.11 18.56 11.63
N ILE A 449 -31.14 18.05 10.93
CA ILE A 449 -31.21 18.08 9.46
C ILE A 449 -31.13 19.51 8.93
N ASN A 450 -31.85 20.46 9.56
CA ASN A 450 -31.86 21.85 9.12
C ASN A 450 -30.50 22.55 9.33
N SER A 451 -29.66 22.03 10.22
CA SER A 451 -28.28 22.48 10.46
C SER A 451 -27.26 21.88 9.50
N VAL A 452 -27.68 20.97 8.61
CA VAL A 452 -26.82 20.46 7.54
C VAL A 452 -26.85 21.45 6.37
N HIS A 453 -25.67 21.89 5.93
CA HIS A 453 -25.51 22.82 4.83
C HIS A 453 -24.64 22.21 3.73
N ASP A 454 -25.13 22.27 2.49
CA ASP A 454 -24.39 21.80 1.33
C ASP A 454 -23.48 22.91 0.79
N MET A 455 -22.17 22.71 0.95
CA MET A 455 -21.13 23.60 0.44
C MET A 455 -20.55 23.04 -0.87
N GLY A 456 -21.37 22.99 -1.91
CA GLY A 456 -21.00 22.48 -3.24
C GLY A 456 -20.85 20.96 -3.25
N ASN A 457 -19.61 20.47 -3.16
CA ASN A 457 -19.29 19.03 -3.20
C ASN A 457 -19.24 18.35 -1.82
N ARG A 458 -19.47 19.09 -0.73
CA ARG A 458 -19.45 18.54 0.63
C ARG A 458 -20.63 19.05 1.43
N SER A 459 -21.26 18.13 2.15
CA SER A 459 -22.29 18.43 3.12
C SER A 459 -21.65 18.57 4.50
N VAL A 460 -21.88 19.69 5.20
CA VAL A 460 -21.27 19.97 6.51
C VAL A 460 -22.36 20.20 7.54
N LEU A 461 -22.22 19.56 8.70
CA LEU A 461 -23.08 19.79 9.86
C LEU A 461 -22.59 21.03 10.61
N ALA A 462 -23.37 22.11 10.58
CA ALA A 462 -23.06 23.38 11.21
C ALA A 462 -23.90 23.57 12.47
N LEU A 463 -23.40 23.05 13.60
CA LEU A 463 -24.02 23.21 14.91
C LEU A 463 -23.20 24.17 15.78
N GLU A 464 -23.88 24.91 16.66
CA GLU A 464 -23.20 25.64 17.73
C GLU A 464 -22.51 24.63 18.68
N PRO A 465 -21.25 24.85 19.11
CA PRO A 465 -20.52 23.91 19.96
C PRO A 465 -21.27 23.45 21.21
N ASN A 466 -21.99 24.36 21.88
CA ASN A 466 -22.77 24.03 23.08
C ASN A 466 -23.93 23.07 22.76
N TYR A 467 -24.63 23.31 21.66
CA TYR A 467 -25.75 22.47 21.23
C TYR A 467 -25.25 21.10 20.74
N ALA A 468 -24.13 21.06 20.02
CA ALA A 468 -23.47 19.81 19.64
C ALA A 468 -23.08 18.96 20.87
N GLN A 469 -22.51 19.59 21.90
CA GLN A 469 -22.15 18.88 23.14
C GLN A 469 -23.39 18.31 23.84
N ARG A 470 -24.48 19.10 23.95
CA ARG A 470 -25.74 18.61 24.53
C ARG A 470 -26.30 17.39 23.80
N ILE A 471 -26.22 17.36 22.46
CA ILE A 471 -26.62 16.19 21.67
C ILE A 471 -25.75 14.98 22.00
N ILE A 472 -24.43 15.16 22.06
CA ILE A 472 -23.50 14.09 22.41
C ILE A 472 -23.82 13.54 23.81
N ASP A 473 -24.02 14.41 24.79
CA ASP A 473 -24.32 14.01 26.17
C ASP A 473 -25.63 13.22 26.26
N ALA A 474 -26.68 13.66 25.55
CA ALA A 474 -27.96 12.96 25.48
C ALA A 474 -27.84 11.57 24.81
N ILE A 475 -27.02 11.45 23.75
CA ILE A 475 -26.70 10.15 23.12
C ILE A 475 -25.96 9.26 24.13
N VAL A 476 -24.93 9.77 24.81
CA VAL A 476 -24.12 9.03 25.79
C VAL A 476 -25.01 8.49 26.92
N GLU A 477 -25.90 9.31 27.46
CA GLU A 477 -26.82 8.91 28.53
C GLU A 477 -27.78 7.82 28.05
N THR A 478 -28.38 7.99 26.87
CA THR A 478 -29.31 7.00 26.31
C THR A 478 -28.61 5.67 26.03
N VAL A 479 -27.40 5.71 25.45
CA VAL A 479 -26.58 4.52 25.20
C VAL A 479 -26.25 3.82 26.51
N ARG A 480 -25.83 4.55 27.55
CA ARG A 480 -25.51 3.98 28.86
C ARG A 480 -26.70 3.24 29.48
N ASN A 481 -27.89 3.84 29.42
CA ASN A 481 -29.11 3.23 29.96
C ASN A 481 -29.48 1.93 29.22
N VAL A 482 -29.27 1.90 27.90
CA VAL A 482 -29.58 0.74 27.06
C VAL A 482 -28.53 -0.37 27.20
N SER A 483 -27.24 -0.03 27.37
CA SER A 483 -26.15 -0.99 27.54
C SER A 483 -26.34 -1.93 28.73
N VAL A 484 -27.11 -1.51 29.75
CA VAL A 484 -27.48 -2.36 30.90
C VAL A 484 -28.40 -3.51 30.49
N THR A 485 -29.20 -3.32 29.44
CA THR A 485 -30.25 -4.26 29.00
C THR A 485 -29.86 -5.05 27.75
N SER A 486 -29.01 -4.48 26.88
CA SER A 486 -28.59 -5.12 25.62
C SER A 486 -27.17 -4.73 25.25
N ASN A 487 -26.32 -5.73 24.99
CA ASN A 487 -24.90 -5.55 24.65
C ASN A 487 -24.62 -4.94 23.26
N SER A 488 -25.63 -4.74 22.40
CA SER A 488 -25.42 -4.34 21.00
C SER A 488 -26.50 -3.39 20.45
N ALA A 489 -26.71 -2.26 21.12
CA ALA A 489 -27.60 -1.23 20.61
C ALA A 489 -26.96 -0.42 19.46
N VAL A 490 -27.78 -0.09 18.46
CA VAL A 490 -27.39 0.69 17.28
C VAL A 490 -28.15 2.01 17.25
N LEU A 491 -27.47 3.12 16.96
CA LEU A 491 -28.15 4.40 16.72
C LEU A 491 -28.71 4.44 15.30
N LEU A 492 -30.02 4.58 15.18
CA LEU A 492 -30.75 4.63 13.92
C LEU A 492 -31.16 6.07 13.59
N THR A 493 -30.84 6.53 12.38
CA THR A 493 -31.15 7.88 11.90
C THR A 493 -31.45 7.91 10.40
N SER A 494 -31.87 9.06 9.89
CA SER A 494 -32.05 9.32 8.46
C SER A 494 -30.73 9.22 7.67
N SER A 495 -30.85 8.82 6.39
CA SER A 495 -29.69 8.69 5.50
C SER A 495 -28.91 9.99 5.29
N SER A 496 -29.57 11.14 5.45
CA SER A 496 -28.95 12.47 5.34
C SER A 496 -28.08 12.84 6.55
N LEU A 497 -28.34 12.24 7.71
CA LEU A 497 -27.64 12.56 8.96
C LEU A 497 -26.59 11.54 9.37
N ARG A 498 -26.72 10.29 8.92
CA ARG A 498 -25.92 9.16 9.41
C ARG A 498 -24.41 9.43 9.45
N SER A 499 -23.83 9.94 8.36
CA SER A 499 -22.38 10.22 8.30
C SER A 499 -21.95 11.36 9.21
N HIS A 500 -22.77 12.41 9.33
CA HIS A 500 -22.51 13.54 10.22
C HIS A 500 -22.61 13.13 11.69
N ILE A 501 -23.64 12.37 12.05
CA ILE A 501 -23.81 11.84 13.41
C ILE A 501 -22.67 10.89 13.77
N ARG A 502 -22.28 9.99 12.86
CA ARG A 502 -21.12 9.11 13.09
C ARG A 502 -19.86 9.92 13.41
N LYS A 503 -19.54 10.93 12.59
CA LYS A 503 -18.39 11.83 12.81
C LYS A 503 -18.50 12.59 14.13
N LEU A 504 -19.68 13.06 14.50
CA LEU A 504 -19.94 13.77 15.76
C LEU A 504 -19.70 12.87 16.98
N THR A 505 -20.12 11.60 16.89
CA THR A 505 -20.00 10.63 17.99
C THR A 505 -18.65 9.89 18.02
N GLU A 506 -17.85 9.94 16.96
CA GLU A 506 -16.62 9.14 16.82
C GLU A 506 -15.61 9.37 17.96
N THR A 507 -15.51 10.61 18.46
CA THR A 507 -14.59 10.94 19.56
C THR A 507 -15.14 10.56 20.93
N ALA A 508 -16.44 10.71 21.15
CA ALA A 508 -17.06 10.49 22.46
C ALA A 508 -17.41 9.02 22.71
N ILE A 509 -17.91 8.32 21.68
CA ILE A 509 -18.35 6.92 21.75
C ILE A 509 -17.88 6.17 20.50
N PRO A 510 -16.57 5.85 20.37
CA PRO A 510 -16.00 5.25 19.16
C PRO A 510 -16.65 3.91 18.74
N TYR A 511 -17.19 3.19 19.72
CA TYR A 511 -17.80 1.88 19.57
C TYR A 511 -19.29 1.91 19.18
N LEU A 512 -19.95 3.08 19.20
CA LEU A 512 -21.38 3.19 18.87
C LEU A 512 -21.62 3.00 17.36
N PRO A 513 -22.32 1.94 16.92
CA PRO A 513 -22.69 1.78 15.53
C PRO A 513 -23.81 2.77 15.17
N VAL A 514 -23.67 3.46 14.04
CA VAL A 514 -24.68 4.38 13.51
C VAL A 514 -25.15 3.85 12.16
N LEU A 515 -26.44 3.51 12.06
CA LEU A 515 -27.07 3.00 10.85
C LEU A 515 -28.16 3.96 10.35
N SER A 516 -28.38 3.93 9.04
CA SER A 516 -29.47 4.62 8.39
C SER A 516 -30.71 3.71 8.27
N TYR A 517 -31.91 4.28 8.28
CA TYR A 517 -33.13 3.53 7.95
C TYR A 517 -33.05 2.80 6.59
N LYS A 518 -32.29 3.33 5.63
CA LYS A 518 -32.06 2.71 4.31
C LYS A 518 -31.06 1.55 4.33
N GLU A 519 -30.35 1.36 5.43
CA GLU A 519 -29.37 0.28 5.62
C GLU A 519 -29.99 -0.95 6.31
N ILE A 520 -31.26 -0.88 6.69
CA ILE A 520 -31.99 -1.99 7.29
C ILE A 520 -32.44 -2.95 6.19
N ALA A 521 -31.94 -4.19 6.25
CA ALA A 521 -32.31 -5.21 5.27
C ALA A 521 -33.80 -5.59 5.38
N PRO A 522 -34.47 -5.89 4.26
CA PRO A 522 -35.86 -6.36 4.30
C PRO A 522 -36.01 -7.62 5.16
N GLY A 523 -37.01 -7.63 6.04
CA GLY A 523 -37.32 -8.76 6.93
C GLY A 523 -36.65 -8.71 8.30
N VAL A 524 -35.79 -7.72 8.57
CA VAL A 524 -35.23 -7.48 9.90
C VAL A 524 -36.24 -6.74 10.77
N GLN A 525 -36.49 -7.24 11.97
CA GLN A 525 -37.39 -6.58 12.93
C GLN A 525 -36.60 -5.59 13.78
N ILE A 526 -37.15 -4.39 13.94
CA ILE A 526 -36.55 -3.32 14.75
C ILE A 526 -37.18 -3.35 16.14
N GLU A 527 -36.34 -3.38 17.17
CA GLU A 527 -36.73 -3.27 18.56
C GLU A 527 -36.20 -1.94 19.12
N SER A 528 -37.11 -1.00 19.39
CA SER A 528 -36.75 0.31 19.92
C SER A 528 -36.48 0.19 21.43
N LEU A 529 -35.24 0.48 21.84
CA LEU A 529 -34.81 0.43 23.25
C LEU A 529 -34.73 1.81 23.90
N GLY A 530 -34.65 2.88 23.11
CA GLY A 530 -34.54 4.24 23.63
C GLY A 530 -34.72 5.31 22.57
N ILE A 531 -35.09 6.51 23.03
CA ILE A 531 -35.25 7.71 22.20
C ILE A 531 -34.34 8.79 22.77
N VAL A 532 -33.49 9.36 21.93
CA VAL A 532 -32.64 10.51 22.27
C VAL A 532 -33.48 11.77 22.15
N SER A 533 -33.67 12.46 23.28
CA SER A 533 -34.35 13.75 23.37
C SER A 533 -33.47 14.73 24.13
N LEU A 534 -33.45 16.00 23.72
CA LEU A 534 -32.85 17.05 24.53
C LEU A 534 -33.86 17.47 25.60
N THR A 535 -33.54 17.23 26.86
CA THR A 535 -34.28 17.86 27.97
C THR A 535 -34.11 19.38 27.83
N ASN A 536 -35.24 20.08 27.67
CA ASN A 536 -35.29 21.52 27.80
C ASN A 536 -35.08 21.85 29.28
N GLU A 537 -33.83 22.04 29.69
CA GLU A 537 -33.56 22.84 30.88
C GLU A 537 -33.83 24.30 30.51
N ASN A 538 -34.89 24.84 31.13
CA ASN A 538 -35.24 26.26 31.13
C ASN A 538 -34.08 27.15 31.60
#